data_AF-A0A5K1D138-F1
#
_entry.id   AF-A0A5K1D138-F1
#
_cell.length_a   1.000
_cell.length_b   1.000
_cell.length_c   1.000
_cell.angle_alpha   90.00
_cell.angle_beta   90.00
_cell.angle_gamma   90.00
#
_symmetry.space_group_name_H-M   'P 1'
#
loop_
_entity.id
_entity.type
_entity.pdbx_description
1 polymer ?
#
loop_
_entity_poly.entity_id
_entity_poly.type
_entity_poly.pdbx_seq_one_letter_code
_entity_poly.pdbx_strand_id
1 'polypeptide(L)'
;PGEEIALVDHLKGMALTSVAAHELKTLLGALLMLGKEETARKLQRMVSSFQLSQRAAVKLAEDCLSNETMDTNALSLDNYIDKLKKELPDYQDPSWQSIILHPPLQ
;
A
#
# COMPACT_ATOMS: atom_id res chain seq x y z
N PRO A 1 12.63 2.53 -23.82
CA PRO A 1 11.20 2.81 -23.56
C PRO A 1 10.35 1.56 -23.21
N GLY A 2 10.69 0.35 -23.69
CA GLY A 2 9.87 -0.84 -23.43
C GLY A 2 10.02 -1.43 -22.03
N GLU A 3 11.23 -1.37 -21.46
CA GLU A 3 11.51 -1.93 -20.13
C GLU A 3 10.91 -1.07 -19.01
N GLU A 4 10.96 0.25 -19.16
CA GLU A 4 10.41 1.20 -18.19
C GLU A 4 8.88 1.10 -18.12
N ILE A 5 8.21 0.90 -19.27
CA ILE A 5 6.76 0.66 -19.35
C ILE A 5 6.40 -0.69 -18.70
N ALA A 6 7.16 -1.75 -19.00
CA ALA A 6 6.93 -3.07 -18.42
C ALA A 6 7.09 -3.07 -16.88
N LEU A 7 8.02 -2.28 -16.35
CA LEU A 7 8.19 -2.09 -14.90
C LEU A 7 6.95 -1.45 -14.27
N VAL A 8 6.43 -0.38 -14.88
CA VAL A 8 5.21 0.30 -14.38
C VAL A 8 4.03 -0.66 -14.36
N ASP A 9 3.82 -1.43 -15.44
CA ASP A 9 2.73 -2.40 -15.54
C ASP A 9 2.88 -3.53 -14.52
N HIS A 10 4.11 -4.02 -14.32
CA HIS A 10 4.40 -5.02 -13.29
C HIS A 10 4.04 -4.49 -11.90
N LEU A 11 4.48 -3.29 -11.54
CA LEU A 11 4.20 -2.67 -10.25
C LEU A 11 2.70 -2.47 -10.04
N LYS A 12 1.95 -2.07 -11.09
CA LYS A 12 0.48 -1.97 -11.06
C LYS A 12 -0.17 -3.33 -10.83
N GLY A 13 0.34 -4.38 -11.47
CA GLY A 13 -0.13 -5.76 -11.29
C GLY A 13 0.05 -6.32 -9.88
N MET A 14 0.94 -5.74 -9.08
CA MET A 14 1.15 -6.11 -7.67
C MET A 14 0.12 -5.50 -6.71
N ALA A 15 -0.81 -4.67 -7.19
CA ALA A 15 -1.85 -4.10 -6.35
C ALA A 15 -2.71 -5.20 -5.69
N LEU A 16 -3.17 -4.92 -4.46
CA LEU A 16 -4.07 -5.83 -3.74
C LEU A 16 -5.35 -6.04 -4.57
N THR A 17 -5.60 -7.28 -4.98
CA THR A 17 -6.80 -7.63 -5.75
C THR A 17 -8.03 -7.68 -4.85
N SER A 18 -9.22 -7.56 -5.43
CA SER A 18 -10.49 -7.67 -4.68
C SER A 18 -10.63 -9.04 -3.98
N VAL A 19 -10.15 -10.10 -4.61
CA VAL A 19 -10.14 -11.45 -4.03
C VAL A 19 -9.21 -11.51 -2.83
N ALA A 20 -7.97 -11.04 -2.97
CA ALA A 20 -7.01 -11.02 -1.87
C ALA A 20 -7.47 -10.12 -0.71
N ALA A 21 -8.12 -8.99 -1.00
CA ALA A 21 -8.74 -8.13 0.01
C ALA A 21 -9.84 -8.86 0.79
N HIS A 22 -10.67 -9.65 0.11
CA HIS A 22 -11.70 -10.47 0.75
C HIS A 22 -11.11 -11.57 1.64
N GLU A 23 -10.12 -12.31 1.14
CA GLU A 23 -9.41 -13.35 1.91
C GLU A 23 -8.71 -12.77 3.14
N LEU A 24 -8.08 -11.60 2.98
CA LEU A 24 -7.44 -10.89 4.08
C LEU A 24 -8.42 -10.48 5.16
N LYS A 25 -9.60 -9.97 4.79
CA LYS A 25 -10.68 -9.65 5.74
C LYS A 25 -11.09 -10.88 6.55
N THR A 26 -11.29 -12.00 5.87
CA THR A 26 -11.66 -13.28 6.48
C THR A 26 -10.57 -13.76 7.44
N LEU A 27 -9.30 -13.67 7.06
CA LEU A 27 -8.17 -14.03 7.91
C LEU A 27 -8.07 -13.14 9.16
N LEU A 28 -8.24 -11.82 9.01
CA LEU A 28 -8.26 -10.90 10.16
C LEU A 28 -9.40 -11.24 11.12
N GLY A 29 -10.59 -11.57 10.60
CA GLY A 29 -11.72 -12.04 11.40
C GLY A 29 -11.39 -13.32 12.17
N ALA A 30 -10.81 -14.32 11.50
CA ALA A 30 -10.41 -15.57 12.15
C ALA A 30 -9.37 -15.36 13.25
N LEU A 31 -8.35 -14.51 13.02
CA LEU A 31 -7.35 -14.17 14.03
C LEU A 31 -7.98 -13.52 15.26
N LEU A 32 -8.92 -12.59 15.05
CA LEU A 32 -9.66 -11.94 16.15
C LEU A 32 -10.51 -12.94 16.95
N MET A 33 -11.24 -13.83 16.27
CA MET A 33 -12.05 -14.87 16.93
C MET A 33 -11.20 -15.84 17.77
N LEU A 34 -9.96 -16.09 17.35
CA LEU A 34 -9.00 -16.93 18.07
C LEU A 34 -8.23 -16.17 19.18
N GLY A 35 -8.56 -14.91 19.44
CA GLY A 35 -7.88 -14.06 20.41
C GLY A 35 -6.45 -13.66 20.00
N LYS A 36 -6.09 -13.78 18.71
CA LYS A 36 -4.77 -13.43 18.15
C LYS A 36 -4.72 -11.97 17.71
N GLU A 37 -5.10 -11.07 18.59
CA GLU A 37 -5.30 -9.65 18.28
C GLU A 37 -4.00 -8.95 17.84
N GLU A 38 -2.88 -9.24 18.50
CA GLU A 38 -1.58 -8.66 18.13
C GLU A 38 -1.15 -9.09 16.71
N THR A 39 -1.33 -10.37 16.38
CA THR A 39 -1.06 -10.90 15.04
C THR A 39 -1.95 -10.23 13.99
N ALA A 40 -3.24 -10.06 14.28
CA ALA A 40 -4.18 -9.37 13.39
C ALA A 40 -3.77 -7.90 13.17
N ARG A 41 -3.41 -7.18 14.24
CA ARG A 41 -2.91 -5.80 14.16
C ARG A 41 -1.64 -5.69 13.33
N LYS A 42 -0.68 -6.61 13.54
CA LYS A 42 0.58 -6.65 12.78
C LYS A 42 0.29 -6.92 11.30
N LEU A 43 -0.57 -7.88 10.99
CA LEU A 43 -0.97 -8.20 9.62
C LEU A 43 -1.61 -6.99 8.93
N GLN A 44 -2.59 -6.34 9.58
CA GLN A 44 -3.23 -5.14 9.03
C GLN A 44 -2.21 -4.03 8.76
N ARG A 45 -1.31 -3.73 9.71
CA ARG A 45 -0.26 -2.73 9.50
C ARG A 45 0.67 -3.09 8.34
N MET A 46 1.08 -4.35 8.22
CA MET A 46 1.97 -4.79 7.13
C MET A 46 1.30 -4.65 5.76
N VAL A 47 0.02 -5.01 5.63
CA VAL A 47 -0.69 -4.86 4.35
C VAL A 47 -0.92 -3.38 4.02
N SER A 48 -1.31 -2.54 4.98
CA SER A 48 -1.42 -1.09 4.77
C SER A 48 -0.09 -0.48 4.32
N SER A 49 1.03 -0.86 4.94
CA SER A 49 2.37 -0.43 4.53
C SER A 49 2.72 -0.90 3.12
N PHE A 50 2.42 -2.17 2.79
CA PHE A 50 2.65 -2.72 1.45
C PHE A 50 1.87 -1.94 0.38
N GLN A 51 0.56 -1.69 0.59
CA GLN A 51 -0.25 -0.93 -0.35
C GLN A 51 0.28 0.49 -0.57
N LEU A 52 0.73 1.15 0.51
CA LEU A 52 1.34 2.48 0.42
C LEU A 52 2.65 2.46 -0.37
N SER A 53 3.56 1.53 -0.06
CA SER A 53 4.82 1.38 -0.77
C SER A 53 4.63 1.01 -2.24
N GLN A 54 3.66 0.15 -2.55
CA GLN A 54 3.33 -0.23 -3.92
C GLN A 54 2.84 0.98 -4.73
N ARG A 55 1.91 1.78 -4.18
CA ARG A 55 1.45 3.01 -4.84
C ARG A 55 2.56 4.03 -5.01
N ALA A 56 3.41 4.20 -4.00
CA ALA A 56 4.58 5.07 -4.08
C ALA A 56 5.52 4.63 -5.20
N ALA A 57 5.78 3.33 -5.33
CA ALA A 57 6.62 2.77 -6.38
C ALA A 57 6.02 2.95 -7.78
N VAL A 58 4.71 2.73 -7.95
CA VAL A 58 4.01 3.01 -9.22
C VAL A 58 4.13 4.48 -9.58
N LYS A 59 3.82 5.38 -8.63
CA LYS A 59 3.84 6.82 -8.89
C LYS A 59 5.24 7.32 -9.23
N LEU A 60 6.25 6.84 -8.50
CA LEU A 60 7.65 7.10 -8.79
C LEU A 60 8.03 6.63 -10.20
N ALA A 61 7.67 5.40 -10.57
CA ALA A 61 7.98 4.85 -11.89
C ALA A 61 7.28 5.60 -13.04
N GLU A 62 6.02 6.01 -12.84
CA GLU A 62 5.29 6.86 -13.79
C GLU A 62 5.93 8.24 -13.97
N ASP A 63 6.33 8.87 -12.86
CA ASP A 63 6.96 10.19 -12.89
C ASP A 63 8.34 10.13 -13.56
N CYS A 64 9.12 9.08 -13.33
CA CYS A 64 10.39 8.80 -14.04
C CYS A 64 10.19 8.60 -15.55
N LEU A 65 9.13 7.91 -15.97
CA LEU A 65 8.84 7.69 -17.38
C LEU A 65 8.46 9.00 -18.11
N SER A 66 7.85 9.94 -17.38
CA SER A 66 7.34 11.20 -17.94
C SER A 66 8.35 12.34 -18.08
N ASN A 67 9.54 12.24 -17.45
CA ASN A 67 10.52 13.32 -17.42
C ASN A 67 11.92 12.83 -17.81
N GLU A 68 12.47 13.33 -18.92
CA GLU A 68 13.81 12.96 -19.43
C GLU A 68 14.98 13.62 -18.69
N THR A 69 14.73 14.65 -17.86
CA THR A 69 15.78 15.38 -17.12
C THR A 69 15.41 15.44 -15.63
N MET A 70 15.84 14.48 -14.81
CA MET A 70 15.50 14.50 -13.39
C MET A 70 16.66 14.20 -12.45
N ASP A 71 16.67 14.97 -11.36
CA ASP A 71 17.56 14.81 -10.22
C ASP A 71 17.24 13.51 -9.48
N THR A 72 18.15 12.54 -9.59
CA THR A 72 18.05 11.20 -9.01
C THR A 72 17.87 11.23 -7.49
N ASN A 73 18.25 12.33 -6.82
CA ASN A 73 18.09 12.48 -5.36
C ASN A 73 16.69 12.91 -4.92
N ALA A 74 15.88 13.50 -5.81
CA ALA A 74 14.50 13.85 -5.52
C ALA A 74 13.56 12.62 -5.62
N LEU A 75 13.96 11.61 -6.40
CA LEU A 75 13.22 10.42 -6.79
C LEU A 75 13.49 9.22 -5.87
N SER A 76 13.42 9.40 -4.55
CA SER A 76 13.48 8.30 -3.59
C SER A 76 12.07 7.74 -3.30
N LEU A 77 11.94 6.42 -3.23
CA LEU A 77 10.71 5.75 -2.82
C LEU A 77 10.21 6.28 -1.47
N ASP A 78 11.11 6.56 -0.53
CA ASP A 78 10.77 7.08 0.79
C ASP A 78 10.11 8.47 0.71
N ASN A 79 10.59 9.33 -0.19
CA ASN A 79 9.98 10.65 -0.42
C ASN A 79 8.54 10.51 -0.94
N TYR A 80 8.30 9.55 -1.84
CA TYR A 80 6.95 9.28 -2.36
C TYR A 80 6.03 8.65 -1.32
N ILE A 81 6.56 7.75 -0.48
CA ILE A 81 5.83 7.19 0.67
C ILE A 81 5.40 8.32 1.61
N ASP A 82 6.31 9.22 1.97
CA ASP A 82 6.02 10.31 2.90
C ASP A 82 5.11 11.39 2.29
N LYS A 83 5.23 11.64 0.98
CA LYS A 83 4.29 12.48 0.23
C LYS A 83 2.88 11.88 0.24
N LEU A 84 2.73 10.60 -0.10
CA LEU A 84 1.43 9.93 -0.13
C LEU A 84 0.78 9.80 1.26
N LYS A 85 1.56 9.63 2.33
CA LYS A 85 1.01 9.69 3.70
C LYS A 85 0.36 11.02 4.03
N LYS A 86 0.92 12.13 3.53
CA LYS A 86 0.42 13.49 3.77
C LYS A 86 -0.78 13.84 2.88
N GLU A 87 -0.75 13.38 1.63
CA GLU A 87 -1.80 13.67 0.64
C GLU A 87 -3.04 12.78 0.79
N LEU A 88 -2.88 11.58 1.35
CA LEU A 88 -3.88 10.52 1.22
C LEU A 88 -4.28 9.83 2.56
N PRO A 89 -4.74 10.56 3.60
CA PRO A 89 -5.26 9.93 4.82
C PRO A 89 -6.46 9.00 4.56
N ASP A 90 -7.22 9.23 3.48
CA ASP A 90 -8.61 8.74 3.32
C ASP A 90 -8.79 7.68 2.22
N TYR A 91 -7.74 7.35 1.45
CA TYR A 91 -7.82 6.48 0.26
C TYR A 91 -7.22 5.09 0.48
N GLN A 92 -7.10 4.64 1.73
CA GLN A 92 -6.89 3.21 1.96
C GLN A 92 -8.21 2.52 1.64
N ASP A 93 -8.22 1.51 0.77
CA ASP A 93 -9.41 0.69 0.56
C ASP A 93 -9.77 0.06 1.92
N PRO A 94 -10.79 0.57 2.62
CA PRO A 94 -11.06 0.15 3.98
C PRO A 94 -11.82 -1.17 4.00
N SER A 95 -12.19 -1.70 2.82
CA SER A 95 -13.07 -2.86 2.69
C SER A 95 -12.55 -4.11 3.41
N TRP A 96 -11.22 -4.27 3.46
CA TRP A 96 -10.54 -5.39 4.10
C TRP A 96 -10.12 -5.12 5.56
N GLN A 97 -10.03 -3.85 5.98
CA GLN A 97 -9.57 -3.50 7.31
C GLN A 97 -10.63 -3.81 8.39
N SER A 98 -10.17 -4.20 9.57
CA SER A 98 -11.02 -4.32 10.75
C SER A 98 -10.91 -3.06 11.61
N ILE A 99 -12.03 -2.37 11.78
CA ILE A 99 -12.15 -1.15 12.62
C ILE A 99 -11.79 -1.43 14.09
N ILE A 100 -11.94 -2.68 14.53
CA ILE A 100 -11.61 -3.11 15.90
C ILE A 100 -10.09 -3.01 16.16
N LEU A 101 -9.29 -3.11 15.10
CA LEU A 101 -7.83 -3.08 15.19
C LEU A 101 -7.25 -1.65 15.13
N HIS A 102 -8.08 -0.64 14.85
CA HIS A 102 -7.64 0.76 14.85
C HIS A 102 -7.42 1.25 16.29
N PRO A 103 -6.43 2.13 16.51
CA PRO A 103 -6.28 2.77 17.82
C PRO A 103 -7.56 3.55 18.17
N PRO A 104 -7.96 3.61 19.45
CA PRO A 104 -9.11 4.42 19.85
C PRO A 104 -8.88 5.88 19.46
N LEU A 105 -9.93 6.52 18.92
CA LEU A 105 -9.93 7.95 18.63
C LEU A 105 -9.69 8.69 19.96
N GLN A 106 -8.57 9.42 20.05
CA GLN A 106 -8.24 10.29 21.19
C GLN A 106 -8.94 11.64 21.07
#